data_AF-A0A7S0KF96-F1
#
_entry.id   AF-A0A7S0KF96-F1
#
_cell.length_a   1.000
_cell.length_b   1.000
_cell.length_c   1.000
_cell.angle_alpha   90.00
_cell.angle_beta   90.00
_cell.angle_gamma   90.00
#
_symmetry.space_group_name_H-M   'P 1'
#
loop_
_entity.id
_entity.type
_entity.pdbx_description
1 polymer ?
#
loop_
_entity_poly.entity_id
_entity_poly.type
_entity_poly.pdbx_seq_one_letter_code
_entity_poly.pdbx_strand_id
1 'polypeptide(L)'
;EPEAVAAEVTAAAEAEAKPAPIDAEPDVPEESAPVEAGEPELPQVPAGVASLFLTDKTREIAGLEDVGPDLPMKAVSKELITGDIQFRGALSCFEPAREAIEAADYDPIVLRYNPDDTYGDGANFEVACTKETADRFEFEAQEALAREAAAAEAAAAEAAAE
;
A
#
# COMPACT_ATOMS: atom_id res chain seq x y z
N GLU A 1 42.47 25.65 45.21
CA GLU A 1 43.34 26.50 44.35
C GLU A 1 44.72 25.85 44.30
N PRO A 2 45.49 25.93 43.22
CA PRO A 2 45.53 27.00 42.21
C PRO A 2 45.43 26.43 40.76
N GLU A 3 45.54 27.10 39.62
CA GLU A 3 45.82 28.47 39.20
C GLU A 3 45.41 28.58 37.71
N ALA A 4 45.01 29.76 37.25
CA ALA A 4 44.78 30.09 35.85
C ALA A 4 46.04 30.75 35.25
N VAL A 5 46.43 30.39 34.01
CA VAL A 5 47.36 31.16 33.15
C VAL A 5 47.10 30.70 31.68
N ALA A 6 46.43 31.45 30.79
CA ALA A 6 46.74 32.69 30.06
C ALA A 6 47.45 32.48 28.69
N ALA A 7 47.22 33.47 27.80
CA ALA A 7 47.78 33.75 26.45
C ALA A 7 46.88 33.31 25.26
N GLU A 8 46.10 34.18 24.57
CA GLU A 8 46.45 35.40 23.78
C GLU A 8 47.24 34.99 22.50
N VAL A 9 46.83 35.31 21.25
CA VAL A 9 47.09 36.58 20.55
C VAL A 9 46.66 36.43 19.05
N THR A 10 45.67 37.23 18.61
CA THR A 10 45.57 37.94 17.28
C THR A 10 45.48 37.14 15.96
N ALA A 11 45.08 37.66 14.78
CA ALA A 11 44.73 39.00 14.28
C ALA A 11 44.01 38.84 12.91
N ALA A 12 43.17 39.84 12.56
CA ALA A 12 43.05 40.57 11.28
C ALA A 12 43.11 39.82 9.92
N ALA A 13 42.45 40.19 8.82
CA ALA A 13 41.99 41.51 8.38
C ALA A 13 41.02 41.36 7.18
N GLU A 14 40.26 42.42 6.96
CA GLU A 14 39.46 42.77 5.77
C GLU A 14 40.21 42.70 4.42
N ALA A 15 39.48 42.52 3.31
CA ALA A 15 39.62 43.38 2.12
C ALA A 15 38.56 43.07 1.03
N GLU A 16 37.91 44.15 0.60
CA GLU A 16 36.97 44.36 -0.49
C GLU A 16 37.65 44.27 -1.89
N ALA A 17 36.93 43.84 -2.95
CA ALA A 17 36.98 44.43 -4.32
C ALA A 17 36.13 43.65 -5.36
N LYS A 18 35.19 44.35 -6.02
CA LYS A 18 34.57 43.99 -7.32
C LYS A 18 35.55 44.28 -8.48
N PRO A 19 35.45 43.60 -9.65
CA PRO A 19 34.63 44.15 -10.75
C PRO A 19 33.94 43.11 -11.66
N ALA A 20 32.85 43.50 -12.32
CA ALA A 20 32.30 42.81 -13.51
C ALA A 20 33.02 43.31 -14.78
N PRO A 21 33.10 42.50 -15.86
CA PRO A 21 32.22 42.77 -17.00
C PRO A 21 31.70 41.54 -17.77
N ILE A 22 30.58 41.77 -18.45
CA ILE A 22 29.84 40.95 -19.44
C ILE A 22 30.66 40.61 -20.70
N ASP A 23 30.49 39.40 -21.28
CA ASP A 23 30.20 39.15 -22.72
C ASP A 23 30.06 37.63 -23.08
N ALA A 24 29.07 37.33 -23.94
CA ALA A 24 28.95 36.22 -24.92
C ALA A 24 28.63 34.75 -24.51
N GLU A 25 27.31 34.43 -24.58
CA GLU A 25 26.64 33.29 -25.25
C GLU A 25 26.90 31.80 -24.87
N PRO A 26 25.98 30.84 -25.15
CA PRO A 26 24.64 30.97 -25.74
C PRO A 26 23.49 30.46 -24.84
N ASP A 27 22.31 31.01 -25.13
CA ASP A 27 20.99 30.47 -24.79
C ASP A 27 20.91 29.01 -25.26
N VAL A 28 21.02 28.07 -24.33
CA VAL A 28 20.68 26.67 -24.60
C VAL A 28 19.16 26.63 -24.54
N PRO A 29 18.45 26.38 -25.66
CA PRO A 29 17.01 26.19 -25.59
C PRO A 29 16.76 25.04 -24.62
N GLU A 30 15.94 25.30 -23.61
CA GLU A 30 15.38 24.29 -22.70
C GLU A 30 14.71 23.23 -23.59
N GLU A 31 15.48 22.20 -23.91
CA GLU A 31 15.01 21.02 -24.61
C GLU A 31 13.95 20.45 -23.69
N SER A 32 12.69 20.69 -24.09
CA SER A 32 11.52 20.18 -23.41
C SER A 32 11.75 18.68 -23.28
N ALA A 33 12.02 18.24 -22.05
CA ALA A 33 12.07 16.82 -21.73
C ALA A 33 10.84 16.19 -22.40
N PRO A 34 11.00 15.08 -23.14
CA PRO A 34 9.83 14.38 -23.63
C PRO A 34 8.98 14.13 -22.39
N VAL A 35 7.74 14.64 -22.40
CA VAL A 35 6.72 14.16 -21.48
C VAL A 35 6.63 12.67 -21.78
N GLU A 36 7.34 11.86 -21.00
CA GLU A 36 7.10 10.43 -20.97
C GLU A 36 5.60 10.33 -20.75
N ALA A 37 4.92 9.67 -21.69
CA ALA A 37 3.53 9.34 -21.54
C ALA A 37 3.47 8.54 -20.24
N GLY A 38 3.09 9.22 -19.16
CA GLY A 38 3.18 8.69 -17.81
C GLY A 38 2.52 7.33 -17.83
N GLU A 39 3.25 6.32 -17.37
CA GLU A 39 2.63 5.06 -17.00
C GLU A 39 1.37 5.39 -16.20
N PRO A 40 0.24 4.73 -16.48
CA PRO A 40 -1.00 5.02 -15.78
C PRO A 40 -0.72 4.91 -14.27
N GLU A 41 -0.82 6.02 -13.55
CA GLU A 41 -0.67 6.01 -12.09
C GLU A 41 -1.72 5.05 -11.54
N LEU A 42 -1.25 3.92 -11.02
CA LEU A 42 -2.11 2.92 -10.40
C LEU A 42 -2.73 3.52 -9.13
N PRO A 43 -3.97 3.16 -8.80
CA PRO A 43 -4.63 3.72 -7.63
C PRO A 43 -3.82 3.38 -6.38
N GLN A 44 -3.68 4.35 -5.48
CA GLN A 44 -3.01 4.12 -4.21
C GLN A 44 -3.89 3.26 -3.30
N VAL A 45 -3.26 2.43 -2.47
CA VAL A 45 -3.95 1.66 -1.43
C VAL A 45 -4.69 2.64 -0.52
N PRO A 46 -6.03 2.51 -0.35
CA PRO A 46 -6.81 3.43 0.44
C PRO A 46 -6.46 3.32 1.92
N ALA A 47 -6.62 4.44 2.64
CA ALA A 47 -6.43 4.46 4.09
C ALA A 47 -7.34 3.43 4.77
N GLY A 48 -6.79 2.65 5.69
CA GLY A 48 -7.51 1.57 6.38
C GLY A 48 -7.60 0.27 5.59
N VAL A 49 -6.92 0.15 4.45
CA VAL A 49 -6.60 -1.12 3.78
C VAL A 49 -5.10 -1.34 3.84
N ALA A 50 -4.68 -2.57 4.09
CA ALA A 50 -3.30 -3.00 3.90
C ALA A 50 -3.23 -4.06 2.79
N SER A 51 -2.46 -3.79 1.75
CA SER A 51 -2.12 -4.79 0.74
C SER A 51 -1.15 -5.81 1.31
N LEU A 52 -1.40 -7.09 1.05
CA LEU A 52 -0.59 -8.19 1.53
C LEU A 52 -0.37 -9.21 0.42
N PHE A 53 0.89 -9.60 0.21
CA PHE A 53 1.20 -10.75 -0.60
C PHE A 53 1.28 -12.01 0.27
N LEU A 54 0.62 -13.10 -0.12
CA LEU A 54 0.75 -14.40 0.51
C LEU A 54 1.16 -15.43 -0.53
N THR A 55 2.26 -16.14 -0.27
CA THR A 55 2.64 -17.31 -1.09
C THR A 55 1.66 -18.45 -0.88
N ASP A 56 1.55 -19.38 -1.83
CA ASP A 56 0.71 -20.57 -1.67
C ASP A 56 1.07 -21.38 -0.42
N LYS A 57 2.37 -21.48 -0.09
CA LYS A 57 2.82 -22.13 1.14
C LYS A 57 2.35 -21.40 2.40
N THR A 58 2.34 -20.06 2.39
CA THR A 58 1.81 -19.27 3.51
C THR A 58 0.31 -19.48 3.66
N ARG A 59 -0.43 -19.57 2.54
CA ARG A 59 -1.87 -19.84 2.53
C ARG A 59 -2.19 -21.24 3.08
N GLU A 60 -1.43 -22.26 2.68
CA GLU A 60 -1.56 -23.63 3.21
C GLU A 60 -1.37 -23.67 4.73
N ILE A 61 -0.27 -23.08 5.21
CA ILE A 61 0.07 -23.09 6.64
C ILE A 61 -0.96 -22.31 7.47
N ALA A 62 -1.45 -21.19 6.94
CA ALA A 62 -2.44 -20.35 7.60
C ALA A 62 -3.89 -20.87 7.47
N GLY A 63 -4.15 -21.94 6.71
CA GLY A 63 -5.50 -22.43 6.44
C GLY A 63 -6.36 -21.42 5.66
N LEU A 64 -5.73 -20.75 4.69
CA LEU A 64 -6.32 -19.73 3.79
C LEU A 64 -6.35 -20.19 2.33
N GLU A 65 -6.25 -21.50 2.11
CA GLU A 65 -6.28 -22.14 0.79
C GLU A 65 -7.63 -21.95 0.08
N ASP A 66 -8.70 -21.89 0.88
CA ASP A 66 -10.06 -21.66 0.43
C ASP A 66 -10.32 -20.22 -0.02
N VAL A 67 -9.50 -19.26 0.42
CA VAL A 67 -9.69 -17.85 0.05
C VAL A 67 -9.16 -17.64 -1.37
N GLY A 68 -10.06 -17.28 -2.29
CA GLY A 68 -9.81 -17.25 -3.73
C GLY A 68 -11.02 -16.70 -4.50
N PRO A 69 -11.14 -16.93 -5.81
CA PRO A 69 -12.25 -16.40 -6.60
C PRO A 69 -13.63 -16.91 -6.13
N ASP A 70 -13.72 -18.15 -5.67
CA ASP A 70 -14.98 -18.75 -5.18
C ASP A 70 -15.37 -18.26 -3.77
N LEU A 71 -14.38 -17.98 -2.92
CA LEU A 71 -14.56 -17.39 -1.59
C LEU A 71 -13.63 -16.19 -1.47
N PRO A 72 -14.04 -15.01 -1.98
CA PRO A 72 -13.16 -13.86 -2.07
C PRO A 72 -12.84 -13.23 -0.73
N MET A 73 -13.55 -13.60 0.35
CA MET A 73 -13.38 -12.98 1.67
C MET A 73 -13.48 -14.00 2.79
N LYS A 74 -12.67 -13.78 3.83
CA LYS A 74 -12.65 -14.60 5.05
C LYS A 74 -12.29 -13.75 6.26
N ALA A 75 -12.96 -14.01 7.38
CA ALA A 75 -12.59 -13.45 8.67
C ALA A 75 -11.46 -14.29 9.29
N VAL A 76 -10.38 -13.63 9.69
CA VAL A 76 -9.17 -14.25 10.25
C VAL A 76 -8.76 -13.49 11.52
N SER A 77 -8.21 -14.18 12.51
CA SER A 77 -7.74 -13.52 13.72
C SER A 77 -6.49 -12.68 13.44
N LYS A 78 -6.33 -11.58 14.18
CA LYS A 78 -5.10 -10.77 14.16
C LYS A 78 -3.87 -11.61 14.42
N GLU A 79 -3.92 -12.48 15.43
CA GLU A 79 -2.78 -13.34 15.80
C GLU A 79 -2.33 -14.25 14.67
N LEU A 80 -3.25 -14.71 13.82
CA LEU A 80 -2.93 -15.52 12.66
C LEU A 80 -2.16 -14.70 11.61
N ILE A 81 -2.57 -13.46 11.35
CA ILE A 81 -1.87 -12.58 10.41
C ILE A 81 -0.54 -12.08 11.00
N THR A 82 -0.54 -11.57 12.22
CA THR A 82 0.64 -10.93 12.82
C THR A 82 1.68 -11.92 13.32
N GLY A 83 1.27 -13.12 13.75
CA GLY A 83 2.19 -14.15 14.24
C GLY A 83 2.61 -15.15 13.17
N ASP A 84 1.64 -15.77 12.50
CA ASP A 84 1.91 -16.93 11.65
C ASP A 84 2.44 -16.52 10.27
N ILE A 85 1.80 -15.53 9.66
CA ILE A 85 2.19 -14.99 8.35
C ILE A 85 3.53 -14.23 8.45
N GLN A 86 3.78 -13.49 9.53
CA GLN A 86 5.05 -12.79 9.75
C GLN A 86 6.25 -13.74 9.85
N PHE A 87 6.14 -14.81 10.64
CA PHE A 87 7.27 -15.71 10.91
C PHE A 87 7.57 -16.66 9.77
N ARG A 88 6.57 -16.98 8.94
CA ARG A 88 6.65 -18.05 7.93
C ARG A 88 6.61 -17.54 6.49
N GLY A 89 6.11 -16.32 6.27
CA GLY A 89 6.21 -15.59 5.02
C GLY A 89 7.31 -14.54 5.11
N ALA A 90 8.41 -14.72 4.38
CA ALA A 90 9.40 -13.66 4.21
C ALA A 90 8.77 -12.52 3.41
N LEU A 91 8.18 -11.55 4.10
CA LEU A 91 7.43 -10.45 3.50
C LEU A 91 8.15 -9.13 3.74
N SER A 92 8.88 -8.67 2.73
CA SER A 92 9.57 -7.38 2.72
C SER A 92 8.60 -6.18 2.85
N CYS A 93 7.31 -6.38 2.58
CA CYS A 93 6.23 -5.38 2.63
C CYS A 93 5.33 -5.53 3.87
N PHE A 94 5.68 -6.39 4.83
CA PHE A 94 4.81 -6.71 5.97
C PHE A 94 4.76 -5.64 7.05
N GLU A 95 5.86 -4.96 7.33
CA GLU A 95 5.95 -4.03 8.47
C GLU A 95 4.86 -2.93 8.46
N PRO A 96 4.61 -2.19 7.36
CA PRO A 96 3.54 -1.19 7.34
C PRO A 96 2.14 -1.82 7.46
N ALA A 97 1.93 -3.00 6.88
CA ALA A 97 0.66 -3.73 7.01
C ALA A 97 0.43 -4.19 8.45
N ARG A 98 1.48 -4.67 9.11
CA ARG A 98 1.45 -5.17 10.49
C ARG A 98 1.02 -4.08 11.46
N GLU A 99 1.63 -2.90 11.42
CA GLU A 99 1.28 -1.80 12.32
C GLU A 99 -0.19 -1.41 12.16
N ALA A 100 -0.70 -1.35 10.93
CA ALA A 100 -2.10 -1.05 10.64
C ALA A 100 -3.05 -2.15 11.16
N ILE A 101 -2.66 -3.43 11.06
CA ILE A 101 -3.42 -4.59 11.54
C ILE A 101 -3.43 -4.66 13.07
N GLU A 102 -2.29 -4.41 13.72
CA GLU A 102 -2.18 -4.35 15.19
C GLU A 102 -2.97 -3.16 15.76
N ALA A 103 -3.04 -2.04 15.04
CA ALA A 103 -3.81 -0.85 15.42
C ALA A 103 -5.32 -0.97 15.15
N ALA A 104 -5.78 -1.98 14.41
CA ALA A 104 -7.21 -2.16 14.13
C ALA A 104 -8.00 -2.38 15.43
N ASP A 105 -9.16 -1.73 15.58
CA ASP A 105 -9.96 -1.79 16.82
C ASP A 105 -10.94 -3.00 16.87
N TYR A 106 -10.84 -3.94 15.93
CA TYR A 106 -11.77 -5.08 15.81
C TYR A 106 -11.06 -6.37 15.46
N ASP A 107 -11.56 -7.50 15.95
CA ASP A 107 -11.08 -8.87 15.67
C ASP A 107 -12.29 -9.81 15.66
N PRO A 108 -12.41 -10.77 14.71
CA PRO A 108 -11.50 -11.06 13.62
C PRO A 108 -11.50 -9.98 12.52
N ILE A 109 -10.37 -9.88 11.80
CA ILE A 109 -10.18 -8.98 10.67
C ILE A 109 -10.61 -9.65 9.36
N VAL A 110 -11.14 -8.87 8.43
CA VAL A 110 -11.50 -9.34 7.09
C VAL A 110 -10.29 -9.30 6.16
N LEU A 111 -9.99 -10.46 5.58
CA LEU A 111 -9.05 -10.66 4.48
C LEU A 111 -9.84 -10.83 3.18
N ARG A 112 -9.51 -10.07 2.14
CA ARG A 112 -10.11 -10.12 0.80
C ARG A 112 -9.07 -10.54 -0.23
N TYR A 113 -9.43 -11.43 -1.14
CA TYR A 113 -8.60 -11.83 -2.27
C TYR A 113 -8.62 -10.75 -3.36
N ASN A 114 -7.43 -10.35 -3.83
CA ASN A 114 -7.23 -9.32 -4.85
C ASN A 114 -6.48 -9.94 -6.05
N PRO A 115 -7.18 -10.64 -6.96
CA PRO A 115 -6.53 -11.30 -8.10
C PRO A 115 -6.00 -10.29 -9.14
N ASP A 116 -6.58 -9.10 -9.19
CA ASP A 116 -6.33 -8.10 -10.23
C ASP A 116 -5.15 -7.17 -9.91
N ASP A 117 -4.47 -7.37 -8.77
CA ASP A 117 -3.43 -6.47 -8.26
C ASP A 117 -3.88 -5.00 -8.38
N THR A 118 -5.06 -4.70 -7.81
CA THR A 118 -5.77 -3.42 -7.98
C THR A 118 -4.87 -2.18 -7.86
N TYR A 119 -3.85 -2.22 -7.00
CA TYR A 119 -2.96 -1.10 -6.71
C TYR A 119 -1.58 -1.21 -7.38
N GLY A 120 -1.28 -2.31 -8.10
CA GLY A 120 0.01 -2.53 -8.75
C GLY A 120 1.18 -2.82 -7.82
N ASP A 121 0.89 -3.18 -6.57
CA ASP A 121 1.91 -3.44 -5.56
C ASP A 121 2.37 -4.91 -5.53
N GLY A 122 1.77 -5.74 -6.38
CA GLY A 122 2.01 -7.18 -6.48
C GLY A 122 1.32 -7.99 -5.39
N ALA A 123 0.43 -7.37 -4.60
CA ALA A 123 -0.32 -8.04 -3.55
C ALA A 123 -1.53 -8.80 -4.10
N ASN A 124 -1.70 -10.01 -3.61
CA ASN A 124 -2.84 -10.87 -3.94
C ASN A 124 -3.94 -10.87 -2.86
N PHE A 125 -3.75 -10.11 -1.77
CA PHE A 125 -4.75 -9.93 -0.73
C PHE A 125 -4.81 -8.48 -0.23
N GLU A 126 -5.98 -8.13 0.30
CA GLU A 126 -6.27 -6.89 0.99
C GLU A 126 -6.77 -7.20 2.39
N VAL A 127 -6.22 -6.52 3.37
CA VAL A 127 -6.62 -6.63 4.77
C VAL A 127 -7.37 -5.36 5.15
N ALA A 128 -8.59 -5.51 5.66
CA ALA A 128 -9.30 -4.40 6.26
C ALA A 128 -8.63 -4.06 7.60
N CYS A 129 -8.12 -2.84 7.77
CA CYS A 129 -7.52 -2.39 9.04
C CYS A 129 -8.50 -1.53 9.87
N THR A 130 -9.66 -1.19 9.32
CA THR A 130 -10.72 -0.47 10.04
C THR A 130 -12.06 -1.19 9.90
N LYS A 131 -12.93 -1.05 10.90
CA LYS A 131 -14.26 -1.67 10.87
C LYS A 131 -15.10 -1.15 9.69
N GLU A 132 -14.97 0.14 9.38
CA GLU A 132 -15.59 0.76 8.19
C GLU A 132 -15.16 0.09 6.88
N THR A 133 -13.86 -0.21 6.72
CA THR A 133 -13.37 -0.93 5.55
C THR A 133 -13.91 -2.35 5.49
N ALA A 134 -13.97 -3.05 6.63
CA ALA A 134 -14.57 -4.38 6.68
C ALA A 134 -16.05 -4.34 6.29
N ASP A 135 -16.82 -3.41 6.84
CA ASP A 135 -18.24 -3.25 6.52
C ASP A 135 -18.45 -2.90 5.03
N ARG A 136 -17.56 -2.08 4.44
CA ARG A 136 -17.56 -1.79 3.00
C ARG A 136 -17.33 -3.06 2.18
N PHE A 137 -16.30 -3.83 2.50
CA PHE A 137 -16.00 -5.09 1.82
C PHE A 137 -17.16 -6.07 1.89
N GLU A 138 -17.78 -6.20 3.07
CA GLU A 138 -18.96 -7.05 3.28
C GLU A 138 -20.15 -6.56 2.43
N PHE A 139 -20.40 -5.24 2.39
CA PHE A 139 -21.46 -4.65 1.58
C PHE A 139 -21.26 -4.90 0.08
N GLU A 140 -20.04 -4.69 -0.44
CA GLU A 140 -19.67 -4.98 -1.83
C GLU A 140 -19.89 -6.47 -2.17
N ALA A 141 -19.57 -7.37 -1.25
CA ALA A 141 -19.83 -8.80 -1.39
C ALA A 141 -21.33 -9.11 -1.54
N GLN A 142 -22.15 -8.52 -0.67
CA GLN A 142 -23.59 -8.73 -0.67
C GLN A 142 -24.23 -8.17 -1.94
N GLU A 143 -23.76 -7.02 -2.42
CA GLU A 143 -24.25 -6.43 -3.68
C GLU A 143 -23.90 -7.31 -4.89
N ALA A 144 -22.68 -7.86 -4.94
CA ALA A 144 -22.26 -8.78 -5.98
C ALA A 144 -23.13 -10.06 -5.99
N LEU A 145 -23.34 -10.67 -4.82
CA LEU A 145 -24.22 -11.83 -4.67
C LEU A 145 -25.67 -11.54 -5.10
N ALA A 146 -26.21 -10.38 -4.73
CA ALA A 146 -27.56 -9.98 -5.13
C ALA A 146 -27.68 -9.80 -6.64
N ARG A 147 -26.65 -9.25 -7.30
CA ARG A 147 -26.59 -9.09 -8.75
C ARG A 147 -26.53 -10.44 -9.46
N GLU A 148 -25.72 -11.36 -8.97
CA GLU A 148 -25.65 -12.73 -9.50
C GLU A 148 -26.97 -13.48 -9.35
N ALA A 149 -27.63 -13.37 -8.18
CA ALA A 149 -28.95 -13.95 -7.96
C ALA A 149 -29.99 -13.38 -8.95
N ALA A 150 -30.02 -12.06 -9.14
CA ALA A 150 -30.93 -11.41 -10.08
C ALA A 150 -30.64 -11.84 -11.54
N ALA A 151 -29.37 -12.00 -11.92
CA ALA A 151 -28.99 -12.50 -13.24
C ALA A 151 -29.41 -13.97 -13.44
N ALA A 152 -29.26 -14.80 -12.41
CA ALA A 152 -29.72 -16.19 -12.44
C ALA A 152 -31.25 -16.30 -12.53
N GLU A 153 -31.99 -15.45 -11.81
CA GLU A 153 -33.45 -15.36 -11.92
C GLU A 153 -33.89 -14.90 -13.32
N ALA A 154 -33.22 -13.91 -13.91
CA ALA A 154 -33.50 -13.46 -15.27
C ALA A 154 -33.21 -14.56 -16.31
N ALA A 155 -32.08 -15.26 -16.18
CA ALA A 155 -31.74 -16.39 -17.05
C ALA A 155 -32.72 -17.56 -16.92
N ALA A 156 -33.18 -17.87 -15.71
CA ALA A 156 -34.20 -18.90 -15.48
C ALA A 156 -35.57 -18.51 -16.05
N ALA A 157 -35.94 -17.23 -15.97
CA ALA A 157 -37.18 -16.71 -16.57
C ALA A 157 -37.13 -16.74 -18.11
N GLU A 158 -35.98 -16.44 -18.71
CA GLU A 158 -35.77 -16.55 -20.16
C GLU A 158 -35.83 -18.02 -20.62
N ALA A 159 -35.17 -18.93 -19.91
CA ALA A 159 -35.19 -20.37 -20.21
C ALA A 159 -36.58 -21.01 -20.05
N ALA A 160 -37.46 -20.47 -19.21
CA ALA A 160 -38.84 -20.94 -19.04
C ALA A 160 -39.82 -20.35 -20.08
N ALA A 161 -39.40 -19.32 -20.83
CA ALA A 161 -40.19 -18.69 -21.89
C ALA A 161 -39.90 -19.27 -23.29
N GLU A 162 -38.89 -20.14 -23.40
CA GLU A 162 -38.52 -20.93 -24.60
C GLU A 162 -39.20 -22.31 -24.61
#